data_AF-A0A0X8CMQ6-F1
#
_entry.id   AF-A0A0X8CMQ6-F1
#
_cell.length_a   1.000
_cell.length_b   1.000
_cell.length_c   1.000
_cell.angle_alpha   90.00
_cell.angle_beta   90.00
_cell.angle_gamma   90.00
#
_symmetry.space_group_name_H-M   'P 1'
#
loop_
_entity.id
_entity.type
_entity.pdbx_description
1 polymer ?
#
loop_
_entity_poly.entity_id
_entity_poly.type
_entity_poly.pdbx_seq_one_letter_code
_entity_poly.pdbx_strand_id
1 'polypeptide(L)' 'MENIVMLGPNVLAPEDLSLLGAIYDLVVDSLPGRMRTPRNRRQVALNLLCLSLRGERDPLELELGAAAGLTC' A
#
# COMPACT_ATOMS: atom_id res chain seq x y z
N MET A 1 -22.78 -15.69 15.32
CA MET A 1 -22.24 -16.08 14.01
C MET A 1 -21.00 -15.26 13.80
N GLU A 2 -19.85 -15.91 13.94
CA GLU A 2 -18.54 -15.28 13.77
C GLU A 2 -18.37 -14.94 12.28
N ASN A 3 -18.13 -13.66 11.98
CA ASN A 3 -17.81 -13.19 10.64
C ASN A 3 -16.44 -13.74 10.25
N ILE A 4 -16.44 -14.95 9.69
CA ILE A 4 -15.30 -15.47 8.94
C ILE A 4 -15.21 -14.60 7.69
N VAL A 5 -14.33 -13.60 7.76
CA VAL A 5 -13.82 -12.88 6.58
C VAL A 5 -13.41 -13.94 5.56
N MET A 6 -14.06 -13.92 4.41
CA MET A 6 -13.77 -14.78 3.27
C MET A 6 -12.33 -14.50 2.81
N LEU A 7 -11.36 -15.20 3.41
CA LEU A 7 -10.02 -15.38 2.88
C LEU A 7 -10.09 -16.36 1.71
N GLY A 8 -10.77 -15.97 0.63
CA GLY A 8 -10.44 -16.52 -0.68
C GLY A 8 -8.99 -16.16 -1.01
N PRO A 9 -8.33 -16.86 -1.94
CA PRO A 9 -6.96 -16.50 -2.29
C PRO A 9 -7.02 -15.09 -2.89
N ASN A 10 -6.57 -14.09 -2.13
CA ASN A 10 -6.35 -12.72 -2.60
C ASN A 10 -5.16 -12.77 -3.57
N VAL A 11 -5.37 -13.41 -4.72
CA VAL A 11 -4.44 -13.43 -5.82
C VAL A 11 -4.57 -12.07 -6.46
N LEU A 12 -3.57 -11.21 -6.22
CA LEU A 12 -3.46 -9.95 -6.93
C LEU A 12 -3.22 -10.26 -8.40
N ALA A 13 -4.09 -9.72 -9.25
CA ALA A 13 -3.91 -9.82 -10.69
C ALA A 13 -2.65 -9.03 -11.10
N PRO A 14 -2.04 -9.31 -12.27
CA PRO A 14 -0.91 -8.52 -12.77
C PRO A 14 -1.21 -7.01 -12.81
N GLU A 15 -2.45 -6.63 -13.09
CA GLU A 15 -2.91 -5.24 -13.11
C GLU A 15 -2.92 -4.64 -11.70
N ASP A 16 -3.36 -5.39 -10.69
CA ASP A 16 -3.31 -4.98 -9.29
C ASP A 16 -1.86 -4.76 -8.85
N LEU A 17 -0.96 -5.68 -9.18
CA LEU A 17 0.47 -5.57 -8.85
C LEU A 17 1.11 -4.37 -9.54
N SER A 18 0.75 -4.11 -10.79
CA SER A 18 1.24 -2.96 -11.55
C SER A 18 0.78 -1.65 -10.94
N LEU A 19 -0.50 -1.56 -10.54
CA LEU A 19 -1.04 -0.41 -9.83
C LEU A 19 -0.31 -0.17 -8.51
N LEU A 20 -0.22 -1.20 -7.66
CA LEU A 20 0.43 -1.07 -6.35
C LEU A 20 1.92 -0.71 -6.47
N GLY A 21 2.62 -1.24 -7.47
CA GLY A 21 4.01 -0.88 -7.77
C GLY A 21 4.15 0.60 -8.14
N ALA A 22 3.29 1.10 -9.04
CA ALA A 22 3.32 2.50 -9.46
C ALA A 22 3.06 3.47 -8.28
N ILE A 23 2.08 3.14 -7.43
CA ILE A 23 1.78 3.95 -6.24
C ILE A 23 2.92 3.88 -5.22
N TYR A 24 3.54 2.71 -5.04
CA TYR A 24 4.70 2.57 -4.17
C TYR A 24 5.85 3.48 -4.59
N ASP A 25 6.22 3.46 -5.88
CA ASP A 25 7.31 4.28 -6.41
C ASP A 25 6.98 5.77 -6.28
N LEU A 26 5.76 6.17 -6.66
CA LEU A 26 5.28 7.55 -6.52
C LEU A 26 5.39 8.06 -5.08
N VAL A 27 4.87 7.28 -4.12
CA VAL A 27 4.88 7.66 -2.71
C VAL A 27 6.33 7.76 -2.22
N VAL A 28 7.17 6.76 -2.47
CA VAL A 28 8.58 6.77 -2.01
C VAL A 28 9.37 7.95 -2.61
N ASP A 29 9.16 8.26 -3.89
CA ASP A 29 9.84 9.37 -4.56
C ASP A 29 9.33 10.74 -4.12
N SER A 30 8.06 10.85 -3.72
CA SER A 30 7.51 12.09 -3.16
C SER A 30 8.04 12.41 -1.76
N LEU A 31 8.54 11.42 -1.02
CA LEU A 31 9.05 11.64 0.34
C LEU A 31 10.29 12.55 0.35
N PRO A 32 10.46 13.40 1.38
CA PRO A 32 11.74 14.06 1.63
C PRO A 32 12.87 13.04 1.82
N GLY A 33 14.09 13.36 1.39
CA GLY A 33 15.23 12.43 1.44
C GLY A 33 15.45 11.76 2.80
N ARG A 34 15.28 12.51 3.91
CA ARG A 34 15.39 11.98 5.29
C ARG A 34 14.33 10.92 5.63
N MET A 35 13.16 10.96 4.97
CA MET A 35 12.07 10.01 5.17
C MET A 35 12.15 8.81 4.24
N ARG A 36 13.05 8.78 3.24
CA ARG A 36 13.24 7.62 2.32
C ARG A 36 14.03 6.48 2.95
N THR A 37 13.84 6.25 4.25
CA THR A 37 14.54 5.21 5.01
C THR A 37 14.02 3.82 4.61
N PRO A 38 14.81 2.76 4.79
CA PRO A 38 14.34 1.38 4.60
C PRO A 38 13.10 1.06 5.44
N ARG A 39 13.01 1.61 6.65
CA ARG A 39 11.84 1.47 7.53
C ARG A 39 10.57 2.04 6.90
N ASN A 40 10.63 3.28 6.41
CA ASN A 40 9.47 3.92 5.80
C ASN A 40 9.06 3.27 4.49
N ARG A 41 10.02 2.87 3.65
CA ARG A 41 9.75 2.09 2.43
C ARG A 41 9.00 0.80 2.75
N ARG A 42 9.44 0.05 3.77
CA ARG A 42 8.70 -1.13 4.23
C ARG A 42 7.29 -0.78 4.71
N GLN A 43 7.12 0.31 5.45
CA GLN A 43 5.81 0.72 5.96
C GLN A 43 4.85 1.09 4.81
N VAL A 44 5.33 1.81 3.78
CA VAL A 44 4.55 2.10 2.56
C VAL A 44 4.05 0.82 1.91
N ALA A 45 4.93 -0.17 1.70
CA ALA A 45 4.54 -1.46 1.11
C ALA A 45 3.50 -2.21 1.96
N LEU A 46 3.64 -2.20 3.29
CA LEU A 46 2.67 -2.83 4.20
C LEU A 46 1.32 -2.13 4.18
N ASN A 47 1.32 -0.80 4.17
CA ASN A 47 0.09 -0.01 4.08
C ASN A 47 -0.66 -0.32 2.77
N LEU A 48 0.04 -0.32 1.63
CA LEU A 48 -0.54 -0.67 0.33
C LEU A 48 -1.10 -2.09 0.30
N LEU A 49 -0.36 -3.08 0.81
CA LEU A 49 -0.84 -4.46 0.89
C LEU A 49 -2.12 -4.53 1.73
N CYS A 50 -2.14 -3.91 2.91
CA CYS A 50 -3.33 -3.87 3.78
C CYS A 50 -4.54 -3.23 3.11
N LEU A 51 -4.36 -2.14 2.37
CA LEU A 51 -5.43 -1.47 1.62
C LEU A 51 -5.92 -2.37 0.48
N SER A 52 -5.00 -2.99 -0.26
CA SER A 52 -5.35 -3.89 -1.36
C SER A 52 -6.17 -5.10 -0.89
N LEU A 53 -5.85 -5.65 0.28
CA LEU A 53 -6.57 -6.76 0.91
C LEU A 53 -7.97 -6.37 1.40
N ARG A 54 -8.24 -5.08 1.59
CA ARG A 54 -9.57 -4.53 1.89
C ARG A 54 -10.36 -4.19 0.63
N GLY A 55 -9.78 -4.39 -0.56
CA GLY A 55 -10.41 -4.12 -1.84
C GLY A 55 -10.21 -2.69 -2.35
N GLU A 56 -9.38 -1.86 -1.70
CA GLU A 56 -9.11 -0.50 -2.19
C GLU A 56 -8.32 -0.54 -3.49
N ARG A 57 -8.74 0.27 -4.48
CA ARG A 57 -8.15 0.37 -5.82
C ARG A 57 -8.11 1.80 -6.36
N ASP A 58 -8.70 2.77 -5.66
CA ASP A 58 -8.60 4.17 -6.01
C ASP A 58 -7.16 4.68 -5.81
N PRO A 59 -6.52 5.24 -6.84
CA PRO A 59 -5.14 5.71 -6.74
C PRO A 59 -4.92 6.73 -5.63
N LEU A 60 -5.85 7.66 -5.42
CA LEU A 60 -5.71 8.72 -4.42
C LEU A 60 -5.78 8.16 -3.00
N GLU A 61 -6.73 7.26 -2.72
CA GLU A 61 -6.84 6.60 -1.42
C GLU A 61 -5.62 5.71 -1.14
N LEU A 62 -5.10 5.03 -2.17
CA LEU A 62 -3.87 4.24 -2.05
C LEU A 62 -2.65 5.13 -1.74
N GLU A 63 -2.49 6.27 -2.39
CA GLU A 63 -1.40 7.22 -2.12
C GLU A 63 -1.45 7.76 -0.68
N LEU A 64 -2.61 8.28 -0.26
CA LEU A 64 -2.81 8.86 1.06
C LEU A 64 -2.60 7.80 2.15
N GLY A 65 -3.19 6.62 1.98
CA GLY A 65 -3.07 5.53 2.93
C GLY A 65 -1.66 4.94 2.98
N ALA A 66 -0.95 4.88 1.85
CA ALA A 66 0.43 4.40 1.79
C ALA A 66 1.38 5.29 2.60
N ALA A 67 1.19 6.61 2.55
CA ALA A 67 2.00 7.58 3.30
C ALA A 67 1.62 7.72 4.79
N ALA A 68 0.56 7.06 5.24
CA ALA A 68 0.06 7.19 6.60
C ALA A 68 1.06 6.67 7.65
N GLY A 69 1.31 7.49 8.68
CA GLY A 69 2.11 7.11 9.85
C GLY A 69 3.62 7.05 9.62
N LEU A 70 4.13 7.56 8.49
CA LEU A 70 5.57 7.65 8.25
C LEU A 70 6.21 8.69 9.17
N THR A 71 7.39 8.36 9.71
CA THR A 71 8.12 9.24 10.64
C THR A 71 9.46 9.67 10.04
N CYS A 72 9.93 10.85 10.45
CA CYS A 72 11.27 11.36 10.09
C CYS A 72 12.38 10.59 10.84
#